data_AF-A0A2T7A4U1-F1
#
_entry.id   AF-A0A2T7A4U1-F1
#
_cell.length_a   1.000
_cell.length_b   1.000
_cell.length_c   1.000
_cell.angle_alpha   90.00
_cell.angle_beta   90.00
_cell.angle_gamma   90.00
#
_symmetry.space_group_name_H-M   'P 1'
#
loop_
_entity.id
_entity.type
_entity.pdbx_description
1 polymer ?
#
loop_
_entity_poly.entity_id
_entity_poly.type
_entity_poly.pdbx_seq_one_letter_code
_entity_poly.pdbx_strand_id
1 'polypeptide(L)'
;MPTPNGPLQEFFSQFNFQRYTYDPHTPASGEFKRLCQARQWGPSRIREHETEFLLAVEKEERPLQEFFRQFNFQGYTYNPHTPASEEFKRLCQARQWGPSKIRKHETEFLLAVEREQDLRPLQAFFSQFNFHGYTYDPYTPALEEFESLCQARQWGPSKIGKHETAFWHAVGRGQDPRESPAGHNVIEFFSEYGCQRFTYDLDDSIQSEFQRLVKLRGWGEVNLSKVTKRFNEAVMLDATEQLVYSASEATDSDDPEEATDSDDLEEDTDSEDLEEDTDSEDLEENTYYDDLDQYTFPEDPEEDTYSEDLGTEEVDLLADWLTEQECPGFTYYGGLPELAFKELVRVKGQEWDLARMEEGLDIEDEEWKDSVEFMLLRTEFYEVVEEAFNLLLGKFCQITRFKPWQVLVGLYGPEIYGPEQGMGLESIGKRAAKIILQNVFINIFDFLDAFQEILKDPPTTDRWELLQRLRPLAIELQFPNNSLLGVYSALTNRVFPLQIAKEEGTLALLLHRIRVFLKGFRDLVEGFEEEAGYELQEAEEEGRVGIRRLLLSREWACLQPLRARQQAVPF
;
A
#
# COMPACT_ATOMS: atom_id res chain seq x y z
N MET A 1 -14.54 46.78 4.14
CA MET A 1 -14.42 46.25 2.78
C MET A 1 -14.80 44.77 2.88
N PRO A 2 -15.77 44.25 2.09
CA PRO A 2 -16.04 42.82 2.08
C PRO A 2 -14.79 42.08 1.59
N THR A 3 -14.40 41.02 2.29
CA THR A 3 -13.33 40.10 1.88
C THR A 3 -13.71 39.42 0.56
N PRO A 4 -12.77 39.24 -0.39
CA PRO A 4 -13.05 38.52 -1.62
C PRO A 4 -13.39 37.05 -1.31
N ASN A 5 -14.41 36.49 -1.98
CA ASN A 5 -14.93 35.14 -1.79
C ASN A 5 -14.39 34.13 -2.85
N GLY A 6 -13.27 34.43 -3.52
CA GLY A 6 -12.64 33.50 -4.48
C GLY A 6 -11.39 34.08 -5.20
N PRO A 7 -10.50 33.21 -5.75
CA PRO A 7 -9.26 33.59 -6.44
C PRO A 7 -9.42 34.62 -7.58
N LEU A 8 -10.47 34.51 -8.40
CA LEU A 8 -10.81 35.45 -9.46
C LEU A 8 -11.23 36.80 -8.87
N GLN A 9 -12.05 36.79 -7.82
CA GLN A 9 -12.44 38.03 -7.16
C GLN A 9 -11.21 38.72 -6.56
N GLU A 10 -10.31 37.97 -5.94
CA GLU A 10 -9.04 38.50 -5.44
C GLU A 10 -8.22 39.11 -6.57
N PHE A 11 -7.94 38.35 -7.63
CA PHE A 11 -7.22 38.82 -8.82
C PHE A 11 -7.83 40.12 -9.37
N PHE A 12 -9.14 40.17 -9.63
CA PHE A 12 -9.78 41.36 -10.18
C PHE A 12 -9.87 42.52 -9.19
N SER A 13 -9.99 42.24 -7.90
CA SER A 13 -10.11 43.28 -6.86
C SER A 13 -8.85 44.13 -6.72
N GLN A 14 -7.67 43.55 -6.98
CA GLN A 14 -6.39 44.26 -7.02
C GLN A 14 -6.37 45.37 -8.08
N PHE A 15 -7.24 45.28 -9.09
CA PHE A 15 -7.31 46.23 -10.18
C PHE A 15 -8.52 47.17 -10.12
N ASN A 16 -9.35 47.17 -9.06
CA ASN A 16 -10.50 48.07 -8.95
C ASN A 16 -10.10 49.56 -8.96
N PHE A 17 -10.76 50.38 -9.79
CA PHE A 17 -10.57 51.83 -9.84
C PHE A 17 -11.81 52.56 -10.37
N GLN A 18 -11.82 53.90 -10.40
CA GLN A 18 -13.03 54.68 -10.70
C GLN A 18 -13.72 54.35 -12.05
N ARG A 19 -13.02 53.72 -13.01
CA ARG A 19 -13.57 53.31 -14.32
C ARG A 19 -13.68 51.79 -14.51
N TYR A 20 -13.40 51.00 -13.49
CA TYR A 20 -13.51 49.54 -13.54
C TYR A 20 -13.88 49.00 -12.16
N THR A 21 -14.97 48.23 -12.12
CA THR A 21 -15.41 47.53 -10.92
C THR A 21 -15.72 46.10 -11.32
N TYR A 22 -15.06 45.15 -10.67
CA TYR A 22 -15.27 43.73 -10.92
C TYR A 22 -16.76 43.37 -10.93
N ASP A 23 -17.21 42.73 -12.01
CA ASP A 23 -18.56 42.20 -12.16
C ASP A 23 -18.53 40.66 -12.12
N PRO A 24 -18.95 40.03 -11.01
CA PRO A 24 -18.90 38.58 -10.85
C PRO A 24 -19.88 37.83 -11.76
N HIS A 25 -20.80 38.52 -12.42
CA HIS A 25 -21.75 37.90 -13.35
C HIS A 25 -21.23 37.84 -14.79
N THR A 26 -20.10 38.48 -15.08
CA THR A 26 -19.43 38.41 -16.38
C THR A 26 -18.47 37.23 -16.41
N PRO A 27 -18.45 36.39 -17.46
CA PRO A 27 -17.47 35.30 -17.57
C PRO A 27 -16.04 35.80 -17.41
N ALA A 28 -15.19 35.07 -16.69
CA ALA A 28 -13.85 35.50 -16.29
C ALA A 28 -13.00 36.05 -17.45
N SER A 29 -13.03 35.39 -18.62
CA SER A 29 -12.31 35.83 -19.81
C SER A 29 -12.88 37.13 -20.42
N GLY A 30 -14.20 37.31 -20.35
CA GLY A 30 -14.88 38.55 -20.71
C GLY A 30 -14.51 39.69 -19.76
N GLU A 31 -14.42 39.39 -18.47
CA GLU A 31 -14.07 40.35 -17.42
C GLU A 31 -12.59 40.77 -17.51
N PHE A 32 -11.68 39.82 -17.78
CA PHE A 32 -10.27 40.11 -18.06
C PHE A 32 -10.11 41.01 -19.30
N LYS A 33 -10.88 40.75 -20.36
CA LYS A 33 -10.89 41.64 -21.54
C LYS A 33 -11.37 43.05 -21.20
N ARG A 34 -12.40 43.17 -20.33
CA ARG A 34 -12.95 44.44 -19.87
C ARG A 34 -11.92 45.20 -19.02
N LEU A 35 -11.19 44.50 -18.16
CA LEU A 35 -10.07 45.04 -17.39
C LEU A 35 -8.97 45.57 -18.31
N CYS A 36 -8.50 44.77 -19.27
CA CYS A 36 -7.48 45.15 -20.25
C CYS A 36 -7.87 46.42 -21.02
N GLN A 37 -9.14 46.52 -21.43
CA GLN A 37 -9.69 47.70 -22.11
C GLN A 37 -9.75 48.93 -21.19
N ALA A 38 -10.27 48.78 -19.97
CA ALA A 38 -10.40 49.88 -19.02
C ALA A 38 -9.05 50.46 -18.61
N ARG A 39 -8.04 49.59 -18.44
CA ARG A 39 -6.65 49.97 -18.13
C ARG A 39 -5.83 50.40 -19.34
N GLN A 40 -6.35 50.21 -20.56
CA GLN A 40 -5.65 50.46 -21.82
C GLN A 40 -4.28 49.74 -21.87
N TRP A 41 -4.24 48.49 -21.39
CA TRP A 41 -2.99 47.72 -21.40
C TRP A 41 -2.53 47.40 -22.81
N GLY A 42 -1.25 47.64 -23.07
CA GLY A 42 -0.58 47.17 -24.28
C GLY A 42 -0.28 45.66 -24.21
N PRO A 43 0.10 45.03 -25.35
CA PRO A 43 0.29 43.58 -25.44
C PRO A 43 1.26 42.98 -24.40
N SER A 44 2.27 43.75 -23.97
CA SER A 44 3.24 43.28 -22.96
C SER A 44 2.60 43.10 -21.58
N ARG A 45 1.79 44.08 -21.15
CA ARG A 45 1.09 44.05 -19.86
C ARG A 45 -0.04 43.03 -19.83
N ILE A 46 -0.68 42.82 -20.99
CA ILE A 46 -1.69 41.76 -21.12
C ILE A 46 -1.05 40.40 -20.84
N ARG A 47 0.08 40.07 -21.51
CA ARG A 47 0.77 38.79 -21.29
C ARG A 47 1.24 38.57 -19.86
N GLU A 48 1.71 39.63 -19.20
CA GLU A 48 2.14 39.59 -17.80
C GLU A 48 1.01 39.15 -16.87
N HIS A 49 -0.15 39.82 -16.97
CA HIS A 49 -1.31 39.52 -16.13
C HIS A 49 -2.18 38.38 -16.65
N GLU A 50 -2.00 37.93 -17.89
CA GLU A 50 -2.71 36.78 -18.47
C GLU A 50 -2.28 35.48 -17.79
N THR A 51 -1.00 35.34 -17.45
CA THR A 51 -0.52 34.19 -16.68
C THR A 51 -1.14 34.15 -15.27
N GLU A 52 -1.16 35.29 -14.57
CA GLU A 52 -1.78 35.41 -13.24
C GLU A 52 -3.30 35.17 -13.29
N PHE A 53 -3.94 35.68 -14.34
CA PHE A 53 -5.35 35.46 -14.62
C PHE A 53 -5.66 33.98 -14.88
N LEU A 54 -4.88 33.29 -15.72
CA LEU A 54 -5.06 31.87 -16.01
C LEU A 54 -4.85 31.02 -14.75
N LEU A 55 -3.87 31.34 -13.92
CA LEU A 55 -3.68 30.71 -12.63
C LEU A 55 -4.86 30.96 -11.69
N ALA A 56 -5.43 32.17 -11.68
CA ALA A 56 -6.62 32.46 -10.88
C ALA A 56 -7.88 31.72 -11.41
N VAL A 57 -8.00 31.54 -12.73
CA VAL A 57 -9.06 30.72 -13.36
C VAL A 57 -8.91 29.26 -12.97
N GLU A 58 -7.69 28.72 -13.08
CA GLU A 58 -7.36 27.34 -12.73
C GLU A 58 -7.60 27.07 -11.24
N LYS A 59 -7.23 28.02 -10.37
CA LYS A 59 -7.51 27.96 -8.93
C LYS A 59 -9.01 28.03 -8.63
N GLU A 60 -9.79 28.85 -9.33
CA GLU A 60 -11.23 28.93 -9.04
C GLU A 60 -12.01 27.67 -9.46
N GLU A 61 -11.46 26.86 -10.37
CA GLU A 61 -12.14 25.68 -10.90
C GLU A 61 -11.98 24.46 -10.00
N ARG A 62 -13.08 24.11 -9.32
CA ARG A 62 -13.13 22.90 -8.51
C ARG A 62 -13.05 21.63 -9.37
N PRO A 63 -12.44 20.53 -8.89
CA PRO A 63 -12.31 19.29 -9.66
C PRO A 63 -13.63 18.79 -10.27
N LEU A 64 -14.74 18.87 -9.52
CA LEU A 64 -16.06 18.50 -10.05
C LEU A 64 -16.56 19.45 -11.13
N GLN A 65 -16.34 20.75 -10.95
CA GLN A 65 -16.75 21.75 -11.93
C GLN A 65 -16.02 21.56 -13.25
N GLU A 66 -14.72 21.25 -13.21
CA GLU A 66 -13.94 20.99 -14.42
C GLU A 66 -14.42 19.72 -15.13
N PHE A 67 -14.66 18.64 -14.38
CA PHE A 67 -15.23 17.41 -14.91
C PHE A 67 -16.56 17.64 -15.64
N PHE A 68 -17.45 18.49 -15.13
CA PHE A 68 -18.74 18.76 -15.79
C PHE A 68 -18.62 19.77 -16.93
N ARG A 69 -17.69 20.72 -16.85
CA ARG A 69 -17.49 21.79 -17.84
C ARG A 69 -17.08 21.23 -19.20
N GLN A 70 -16.22 20.21 -19.22
CA GLN A 70 -15.79 19.56 -20.47
C GLN A 70 -16.97 18.97 -21.27
N PHE A 71 -18.13 18.78 -20.64
CA PHE A 71 -19.31 18.25 -21.29
C PHE A 71 -20.43 19.27 -21.52
N ASN A 72 -20.25 20.58 -21.31
CA ASN A 72 -21.28 21.58 -21.58
C ASN A 72 -21.69 21.64 -23.07
N PHE A 73 -23.00 21.67 -23.37
CA PHE A 73 -23.54 21.79 -24.74
C PHE A 73 -24.95 22.39 -24.76
N GLN A 74 -25.48 22.68 -25.95
CA GLN A 74 -26.85 23.20 -26.09
C GLN A 74 -27.87 22.15 -25.59
N GLY A 75 -28.43 22.37 -24.40
CA GLY A 75 -29.34 21.44 -23.72
C GLY A 75 -28.83 20.89 -22.38
N TYR A 76 -27.58 21.17 -22.02
CA TYR A 76 -27.00 20.82 -20.72
C TYR A 76 -26.05 21.92 -20.24
N THR A 77 -26.29 22.41 -19.02
CA THR A 77 -25.44 23.39 -18.34
C THR A 77 -25.26 22.93 -16.92
N TYR A 78 -24.02 22.69 -16.50
CA TYR A 78 -23.68 22.26 -15.15
C TYR A 78 -24.36 23.12 -14.07
N ASN A 79 -24.99 22.48 -13.08
CA ASN A 79 -25.61 23.11 -11.93
C ASN A 79 -24.89 22.69 -10.62
N PRO A 80 -24.06 23.57 -10.03
CA PRO A 80 -23.29 23.25 -8.83
C PRO A 80 -24.14 23.02 -7.57
N HIS A 81 -25.43 23.39 -7.60
CA HIS A 81 -26.34 23.18 -6.47
C HIS A 81 -27.03 21.80 -6.51
N THR A 82 -26.83 21.02 -7.57
CA THR A 82 -27.34 19.65 -7.67
C THR A 82 -26.29 18.69 -7.10
N PRO A 83 -26.66 17.68 -6.29
CA PRO A 83 -25.72 16.67 -5.82
C PRO A 83 -24.93 16.07 -6.99
N ALA A 84 -23.62 15.90 -6.82
CA ALA A 84 -22.72 15.51 -7.91
C ALA A 84 -23.16 14.23 -8.65
N SER A 85 -23.68 13.24 -7.92
CA SER A 85 -24.20 11.99 -8.50
C SER A 85 -25.49 12.18 -9.30
N GLU A 86 -26.38 13.07 -8.88
CA GLU A 86 -27.59 13.42 -9.62
C GLU A 86 -27.25 14.24 -10.87
N GLU A 87 -26.27 15.12 -10.76
CA GLU A 87 -25.78 15.93 -11.87
C GLU A 87 -25.08 15.06 -12.94
N PHE A 88 -24.31 14.05 -12.53
CA PHE A 88 -23.76 13.04 -13.43
C PHE A 88 -24.85 12.23 -14.14
N LYS A 89 -25.90 11.81 -13.42
CA LYS A 89 -27.07 11.17 -14.05
C LYS A 89 -27.73 12.07 -15.08
N ARG A 90 -27.90 13.37 -14.76
CA ARG A 90 -28.48 14.36 -15.68
C ARG A 90 -27.64 14.55 -16.93
N LEU A 91 -26.31 14.58 -16.79
CA LEU A 91 -25.38 14.60 -17.91
C LEU A 91 -25.53 13.37 -18.80
N CYS A 92 -25.52 12.18 -18.22
CA CYS A 92 -25.68 10.90 -18.94
C CYS A 92 -26.99 10.86 -19.72
N GLN A 93 -28.09 11.32 -19.12
CA GLN A 93 -29.40 11.43 -19.76
C GLN A 93 -29.40 12.43 -20.90
N ALA A 94 -28.89 13.65 -20.67
CA ALA A 94 -28.86 14.71 -21.67
C ALA A 94 -28.02 14.31 -22.90
N ARG A 95 -26.93 13.57 -22.68
CA ARG A 95 -26.06 13.06 -23.74
C ARG A 95 -26.53 11.74 -24.36
N GLN A 96 -27.58 11.12 -23.81
CA GLN A 96 -28.07 9.79 -24.20
C GLN A 96 -26.94 8.75 -24.24
N TRP A 97 -26.07 8.76 -23.23
CA TRP A 97 -24.97 7.81 -23.16
C TRP A 97 -25.46 6.39 -22.89
N GLY A 98 -24.99 5.43 -23.69
CA GLY A 98 -25.18 4.01 -23.42
C GLY A 98 -24.25 3.51 -22.29
N PRO A 99 -24.49 2.30 -21.76
CA PRO A 99 -23.79 1.77 -20.58
C PRO A 99 -22.26 1.81 -20.66
N SER A 100 -21.69 1.50 -21.84
CA SER A 100 -20.23 1.53 -22.04
C SER A 100 -19.64 2.94 -21.87
N LYS A 101 -20.34 3.97 -22.34
CA LYS A 101 -19.87 5.36 -22.26
C LYS A 101 -20.10 5.96 -20.88
N ILE A 102 -21.14 5.52 -20.18
CA ILE A 102 -21.35 5.83 -18.76
C ILE A 102 -20.17 5.29 -17.94
N ARG A 103 -19.87 3.98 -18.03
CA ARG A 103 -18.74 3.38 -17.30
C ARG A 103 -17.42 4.11 -17.52
N LYS A 104 -17.13 4.47 -18.78
CA LYS A 104 -15.91 5.20 -19.12
C LYS A 104 -15.77 6.52 -18.34
N HIS A 105 -16.84 7.31 -18.27
CA HIS A 105 -16.81 8.62 -17.61
C HIS A 105 -17.15 8.56 -16.12
N GLU A 106 -17.67 7.43 -15.64
CA GLU A 106 -17.97 7.19 -14.23
C GLU A 106 -16.68 7.12 -13.41
N THR A 107 -15.62 6.49 -13.92
CA THR A 107 -14.31 6.48 -13.27
C THR A 107 -13.72 7.89 -13.14
N GLU A 108 -13.76 8.68 -14.21
CA GLU A 108 -13.30 10.08 -14.21
C GLU A 108 -14.13 10.94 -13.24
N PHE A 109 -15.44 10.72 -13.19
CA PHE A 109 -16.37 11.38 -12.27
C PHE A 109 -16.04 11.04 -10.81
N LEU A 110 -15.86 9.76 -10.48
CA LEU A 110 -15.56 9.32 -9.11
C LEU A 110 -14.22 9.88 -8.61
N LEU A 111 -13.19 9.91 -9.46
CA LEU A 111 -11.92 10.56 -9.13
C LEU A 111 -12.08 12.07 -8.86
N ALA A 112 -12.95 12.76 -9.62
CA ALA A 112 -13.25 14.17 -9.37
C ALA A 112 -14.03 14.37 -8.06
N VAL A 113 -14.95 13.46 -7.71
CA VAL A 113 -15.66 13.45 -6.42
C VAL A 113 -14.69 13.24 -5.26
N GLU A 114 -13.79 12.27 -5.36
CA GLU A 114 -12.79 11.94 -4.35
C GLU A 114 -11.86 13.12 -4.06
N ARG A 115 -11.28 13.72 -5.12
CA ARG A 115 -10.47 14.94 -4.99
C ARG A 115 -11.21 16.11 -4.34
N GLU A 116 -12.52 16.23 -4.56
CA GLU A 116 -13.34 17.27 -3.93
C GLU A 116 -13.72 16.91 -2.48
N GLN A 117 -13.78 15.63 -2.13
CA GLN A 117 -14.05 15.16 -0.77
C GLN A 117 -12.82 15.28 0.14
N ASP A 118 -11.62 15.00 -0.38
CA ASP A 118 -10.36 15.13 0.36
C ASP A 118 -10.07 16.58 0.82
N LEU A 119 -10.65 17.56 0.13
CA LEU A 119 -10.54 18.97 0.51
C LEU A 119 -11.42 19.33 1.72
N ARG A 120 -12.42 18.53 2.09
CA ARG A 120 -13.39 18.88 3.14
C ARG A 120 -12.84 18.82 4.56
N PRO A 121 -12.11 17.77 5.00
CA PRO A 121 -11.53 17.73 6.34
C PRO A 121 -10.50 18.84 6.53
N LEU A 122 -9.69 19.09 5.50
CA LEU A 122 -8.72 20.19 5.49
C LEU A 122 -9.41 21.55 5.59
N GLN A 123 -10.45 21.77 4.79
CA GLN A 123 -11.26 22.99 4.86
C GLN A 123 -11.91 23.17 6.22
N ALA A 124 -12.44 22.11 6.84
CA ALA A 124 -13.04 22.18 8.18
C ALA A 124 -11.99 22.57 9.23
N PHE A 125 -10.80 21.97 9.16
CA PHE A 125 -9.68 22.28 10.04
C PHE A 125 -9.28 23.76 9.96
N PHE A 126 -9.11 24.32 8.76
CA PHE A 126 -8.71 25.73 8.64
C PHE A 126 -9.85 26.70 8.93
N SER A 127 -11.09 26.32 8.61
CA SER A 127 -12.27 27.18 8.84
C SER A 127 -12.52 27.46 10.32
N GLN A 128 -12.16 26.53 11.21
CA GLN A 128 -12.27 26.76 12.66
C GLN A 128 -11.34 27.88 13.17
N PHE A 129 -10.34 28.25 12.37
CA PHE A 129 -9.36 29.28 12.72
C PHE A 129 -9.56 30.60 12.00
N ASN A 130 -10.59 30.79 11.17
CA ASN A 130 -10.82 32.06 10.46
C ASN A 130 -10.98 33.26 11.43
N PHE A 131 -10.25 34.35 11.19
CA PHE A 131 -10.32 35.59 11.98
C PHE A 131 -9.91 36.83 11.17
N HIS A 132 -10.07 38.03 11.75
CA HIS A 132 -9.64 39.25 11.09
C HIS A 132 -8.12 39.26 10.92
N GLY A 133 -7.64 39.03 9.69
CA GLY A 133 -6.21 38.95 9.34
C GLY A 133 -5.75 37.57 8.85
N TYR A 134 -6.63 36.57 8.83
CA TYR A 134 -6.36 35.25 8.24
C TYR A 134 -7.65 34.68 7.65
N THR A 135 -7.60 34.27 6.39
CA THR A 135 -8.70 33.60 5.70
C THR A 135 -8.10 32.42 4.98
N TYR A 136 -8.63 31.23 5.26
CA TYR A 136 -8.18 30.00 4.65
C TYR A 136 -8.17 30.09 3.12
N ASP A 137 -7.01 29.87 2.51
CA ASP A 137 -6.86 29.67 1.06
C ASP A 137 -6.75 28.17 0.75
N PRO A 138 -7.80 27.54 0.18
CA PRO A 138 -7.77 26.11 -0.16
C PRO A 138 -6.81 25.76 -1.31
N TYR A 139 -6.18 26.76 -1.93
CA TYR A 139 -5.29 26.58 -3.08
C TYR A 139 -3.81 26.79 -2.73
N THR A 140 -3.51 27.24 -1.52
CA THR A 140 -2.15 27.20 -0.96
C THR A 140 -1.86 25.76 -0.53
N PRO A 141 -0.66 25.20 -0.83
CA PRO A 141 -0.28 23.89 -0.31
C PRO A 141 -0.56 23.81 1.18
N ALA A 142 -1.21 22.72 1.63
CA ALA A 142 -1.74 22.61 2.99
C ALA A 142 -0.73 22.98 4.08
N LEU A 143 0.55 22.63 3.89
CA LEU A 143 1.64 22.95 4.81
C LEU A 143 1.96 24.45 4.83
N GLU A 144 2.06 25.10 3.66
CA GLU A 144 2.28 26.54 3.56
C GLU A 144 1.11 27.34 4.15
N GLU A 145 -0.11 26.81 4.02
CA GLU A 145 -1.32 27.40 4.60
C GLU A 145 -1.33 27.24 6.13
N PHE A 146 -0.87 26.10 6.65
CA PHE A 146 -0.67 25.88 8.08
C PHE A 146 0.42 26.79 8.67
N GLU A 147 1.54 26.97 7.96
CA GLU A 147 2.58 27.93 8.34
C GLU A 147 2.05 29.36 8.37
N SER A 148 1.28 29.75 7.36
CA SER A 148 0.63 31.07 7.27
C SER A 148 -0.35 31.29 8.43
N LEU A 149 -1.14 30.28 8.80
CA LEU A 149 -1.99 30.29 9.98
C LEU A 149 -1.17 30.48 11.27
N CYS A 150 -0.08 29.72 11.44
CA CYS A 150 0.80 29.79 12.61
C CYS A 150 1.40 31.19 12.77
N GLN A 151 1.86 31.80 11.66
CA GLN A 151 2.40 33.15 11.61
C GLN A 151 1.33 34.19 11.95
N ALA A 152 0.16 34.12 11.31
CA ALA A 152 -0.93 35.06 11.54
C ALA A 152 -1.42 35.04 12.99
N ARG A 153 -1.46 33.85 13.61
CA ARG A 153 -1.84 33.67 15.02
C ARG A 153 -0.70 33.92 16.02
N GLN A 154 0.52 34.09 15.55
CA GLN A 154 1.74 34.20 16.37
C GLN A 154 1.85 33.05 17.39
N TRP A 155 1.57 31.81 16.94
CA TRP A 155 1.66 30.65 17.82
C TRP A 155 3.12 30.37 18.20
N GLY A 156 3.37 30.13 19.48
CA GLY A 156 4.64 29.60 19.96
C GLY A 156 4.76 28.10 19.69
N PRO A 157 5.98 27.51 19.80
CA PRO A 157 6.26 26.12 19.43
C PRO A 157 5.29 25.08 20.04
N SER A 158 4.95 25.24 21.32
CA SER A 158 4.00 24.34 22.01
C SER A 158 2.59 24.34 21.40
N LYS A 159 2.13 25.50 20.90
CA LYS A 159 0.80 25.63 20.32
C LYS A 159 0.77 25.19 18.85
N ILE A 160 1.89 25.38 18.15
CA ILE A 160 2.09 24.81 16.80
C ILE A 160 1.99 23.29 16.89
N GLY A 161 2.78 22.63 17.76
CA GLY A 161 2.75 21.17 17.90
C GLY A 161 1.37 20.61 18.23
N LYS A 162 0.59 21.28 19.09
CA LYS A 162 -0.80 20.86 19.39
C LYS A 162 -1.71 20.87 18.16
N HIS A 163 -1.59 21.89 17.30
CA HIS A 163 -2.45 22.02 16.12
C HIS A 163 -1.91 21.28 14.90
N GLU A 164 -0.61 20.98 14.88
CA GLU A 164 0.06 20.20 13.83
C GLU A 164 -0.46 18.77 13.77
N THR A 165 -0.72 18.12 14.91
CA THR A 165 -1.34 16.79 14.95
C THR A 165 -2.73 16.79 14.30
N ALA A 166 -3.57 17.77 14.64
CA ALA A 166 -4.91 17.90 14.05
C ALA A 166 -4.86 18.30 12.57
N PHE A 167 -3.86 19.08 12.17
CA PHE A 167 -3.59 19.42 10.77
C PHE A 167 -3.24 18.17 9.96
N TRP A 168 -2.29 17.35 10.43
CA TRP A 168 -1.90 16.13 9.71
C TRP A 168 -3.04 15.11 9.60
N HIS A 169 -3.86 15.00 10.65
CA HIS A 169 -5.08 14.21 10.61
C HIS A 169 -6.09 14.73 9.57
N ALA A 170 -6.19 16.05 9.39
CA ALA A 170 -7.06 16.68 8.39
C ALA A 170 -6.53 16.60 6.95
N VAL A 171 -5.21 16.49 6.76
CA VAL A 171 -4.54 16.32 5.44
C VAL A 171 -4.74 14.90 4.88
N GLY A 172 -5.35 13.97 5.63
CA GLY A 172 -5.50 12.59 5.19
C GLY A 172 -4.19 11.81 5.19
N ARG A 173 -3.12 12.36 5.79
CA ARG A 173 -2.11 11.49 6.39
C ARG A 173 -2.78 10.86 7.61
N GLY A 174 -3.46 9.73 7.37
CA GLY A 174 -3.66 8.77 8.43
C GLY A 174 -2.32 8.65 9.15
N GLN A 175 -2.33 8.90 10.46
CA GLN A 175 -1.21 8.50 11.28
C GLN A 175 -0.89 7.06 10.86
N ASP A 176 0.33 6.81 10.43
CA ASP A 176 0.90 5.52 10.77
C ASP A 176 0.94 5.54 12.30
N PRO A 177 0.14 4.73 13.02
CA PRO A 177 0.10 4.76 14.48
C PRO A 177 1.43 4.34 15.12
N ARG A 178 2.45 4.04 14.29
CA ARG A 178 3.74 3.48 14.69
C ARG A 178 4.71 4.46 15.31
N GLU A 179 4.52 5.76 15.15
CA GLU A 179 5.47 6.74 15.71
C GLU A 179 4.76 7.84 16.48
N SER A 180 4.17 7.45 17.62
CA SER A 180 3.96 8.38 18.71
C SER A 180 5.32 8.99 19.12
N PRO A 181 5.38 10.29 19.48
CA PRO A 181 6.57 10.85 20.10
C PRO A 181 6.96 10.01 21.31
N ALA A 182 8.26 9.79 21.52
CA ALA A 182 8.76 8.98 22.63
C ALA A 182 8.12 9.42 23.95
N GLY A 183 7.52 8.45 24.65
CA GLY A 183 6.94 8.72 25.95
C GLY A 183 8.02 8.90 27.02
N HIS A 184 7.57 9.14 28.25
CA HIS A 184 8.45 9.50 29.36
C HIS A 184 9.48 8.40 29.66
N ASN A 185 9.07 7.13 29.55
CA ASN A 185 9.91 5.99 29.91
C ASN A 185 11.05 5.79 28.89
N VAL A 186 10.78 5.99 27.59
CA VAL A 186 11.81 5.93 26.54
C VAL A 186 12.81 7.08 26.67
N ILE A 187 12.35 8.29 27.01
CA ILE A 187 13.24 9.45 27.26
C ILE A 187 14.12 9.19 28.48
N GLU A 188 13.55 8.64 29.57
CA GLU A 188 14.30 8.29 30.78
C GLU A 188 15.35 7.21 30.47
N PHE A 189 15.00 6.19 29.69
CA PHE A 189 15.94 5.17 29.22
C PHE A 189 17.14 5.80 28.50
N PHE A 190 16.90 6.70 27.54
CA PHE A 190 17.99 7.36 26.82
C PHE A 190 18.83 8.29 27.71
N SER A 191 18.22 8.89 28.73
CA SER A 191 18.93 9.69 29.73
C SER A 191 19.81 8.83 30.65
N GLU A 192 19.33 7.65 31.06
CA GLU A 192 20.06 6.71 31.93
C GLU A 192 21.25 6.09 31.19
N TYR A 193 21.01 5.60 29.97
CA TYR A 193 22.01 4.88 29.19
C TYR A 193 22.84 5.78 28.26
N GLY A 194 22.48 7.04 28.10
CA GLY A 194 23.22 8.04 27.34
C GLY A 194 24.65 8.25 27.84
N CYS A 195 25.57 8.58 26.94
CA CYS A 195 26.93 9.00 27.30
C CYS A 195 27.11 10.49 27.00
N GLN A 196 28.23 11.09 27.43
CA GLN A 196 28.52 12.52 27.16
C GLN A 196 28.52 12.90 25.66
N ARG A 197 28.56 11.91 24.75
CA ARG A 197 28.53 12.09 23.30
C ARG A 197 27.20 11.72 22.66
N PHE A 198 26.20 11.34 23.44
CA PHE A 198 24.87 10.98 22.97
C PHE A 198 23.86 12.03 23.43
N THR A 199 23.06 12.52 22.50
CA THR A 199 21.95 13.45 22.77
C THR A 199 20.76 12.95 21.96
N TYR A 200 19.73 12.49 22.67
CA TYR A 200 18.54 11.91 22.05
C TYR A 200 17.91 12.90 21.06
N ASP A 201 17.74 12.46 19.82
CA ASP A 201 17.12 13.23 18.75
C ASP A 201 15.64 12.88 18.65
N LEU A 202 14.76 13.87 18.85
CA LEU A 202 13.31 13.69 18.82
C LEU A 202 12.77 13.56 17.40
N ASP A 203 13.54 14.01 16.40
CA ASP A 203 13.15 13.99 14.99
C ASP A 203 13.50 12.64 14.31
N ASP A 204 14.17 11.74 15.03
CA ASP A 204 14.62 10.44 14.55
C ASP A 204 13.86 9.29 15.25
N SER A 205 13.67 8.18 14.56
CA SER A 205 12.89 7.06 15.13
C SER A 205 13.56 6.50 16.40
N ILE A 206 12.74 6.12 17.39
CA ILE A 206 13.19 5.57 18.68
C ILE A 206 14.17 4.40 18.49
N GLN A 207 13.91 3.55 17.49
CA GLN A 207 14.76 2.41 17.15
C GLN A 207 16.11 2.82 16.55
N SER A 208 16.14 3.89 15.74
CA SER A 208 17.38 4.41 15.16
C SER A 208 18.27 5.04 16.23
N GLU A 209 17.67 5.75 17.18
CA GLU A 209 18.37 6.31 18.33
C GLU A 209 18.95 5.24 19.26
N PHE A 210 18.21 4.15 19.48
CA PHE A 210 18.71 3.00 20.23
C PHE A 210 19.95 2.38 19.54
N GLN A 211 19.89 2.16 18.22
CA GLN A 211 21.03 1.64 17.47
C GLN A 211 22.23 2.59 17.47
N ARG A 212 22.00 3.91 17.43
CA ARG A 212 23.05 4.92 17.56
C ARG A 212 23.72 4.85 18.92
N LEU A 213 22.94 4.71 19.99
CA LEU A 213 23.43 4.55 21.36
C LEU A 213 24.26 3.26 21.50
N VAL A 214 23.78 2.13 20.98
CA VAL A 214 24.49 0.84 20.99
C VAL A 214 25.87 0.97 20.35
N LYS A 215 25.94 1.60 19.17
CA LYS A 215 27.22 1.85 18.46
C LYS A 215 28.17 2.72 19.26
N LEU A 216 27.68 3.79 19.89
CA LEU A 216 28.49 4.71 20.67
C LEU A 216 29.01 4.10 21.97
N ARG A 217 28.22 3.22 22.59
CA ARG A 217 28.57 2.54 23.85
C ARG A 217 29.46 1.33 23.63
N GLY A 218 29.37 0.69 22.46
CA GLY A 218 30.14 -0.52 22.14
C GLY A 218 29.82 -1.66 23.10
N TRP A 219 28.55 -1.85 23.46
CA TRP A 219 28.16 -2.94 24.36
C TRP A 219 28.48 -4.30 23.72
N GLY A 220 29.22 -5.13 24.46
CA GLY A 220 29.37 -6.54 24.12
C GLY A 220 28.04 -7.29 24.27
N GLU A 221 27.94 -8.46 23.65
CA GLU A 221 26.71 -9.27 23.48
C GLU A 221 25.89 -9.46 24.76
N VAL A 222 26.56 -9.77 25.87
CA VAL A 222 25.92 -9.96 27.19
C VAL A 222 25.25 -8.67 27.70
N ASN A 223 25.90 -7.52 27.53
CA ASN A 223 25.35 -6.23 27.95
C ASN A 223 24.29 -5.74 26.97
N LEU A 224 24.45 -6.01 25.67
CA LEU A 224 23.49 -5.63 24.66
C LEU A 224 22.14 -6.31 24.91
N SER A 225 22.12 -7.62 25.17
CA SER A 225 20.89 -8.34 25.50
C SER A 225 20.14 -7.73 26.69
N LYS A 226 20.86 -7.42 27.77
CA LYS A 226 20.29 -6.80 28.97
C LYS A 226 19.72 -5.41 28.70
N VAL A 227 20.42 -4.60 27.89
CA VAL A 227 20.00 -3.23 27.58
C VAL A 227 18.85 -3.20 26.57
N THR A 228 18.84 -4.10 25.59
CA THR A 228 17.71 -4.30 24.67
C THR A 228 16.45 -4.69 25.43
N LYS A 229 16.55 -5.57 26.44
CA LYS A 229 15.42 -5.92 27.29
C LYS A 229 14.84 -4.69 28.00
N ARG A 230 15.69 -3.87 28.62
CA ARG A 230 15.31 -2.62 29.29
C ARG A 230 14.68 -1.60 28.35
N PHE A 231 15.21 -1.49 27.13
CA PHE A 231 14.66 -0.62 26.10
C PHE A 231 13.25 -1.05 25.69
N ASN A 232 13.04 -2.34 25.43
CA ASN A 232 11.72 -2.87 25.09
C ASN A 232 10.72 -2.71 26.23
N GLU A 233 11.15 -2.88 27.49
CA GLU A 233 10.33 -2.59 28.68
C GLU A 233 9.87 -1.13 28.70
N ALA A 234 10.77 -0.17 28.42
CA ALA A 234 10.44 1.25 28.36
C ALA A 234 9.44 1.58 27.23
N VAL A 235 9.63 1.01 26.03
CA VAL A 235 8.72 1.19 24.89
C VAL A 235 7.32 0.64 25.21
N MET A 236 7.25 -0.53 25.86
CA MET A 236 5.98 -1.13 26.27
C MET A 236 5.24 -0.31 27.32
N LEU A 237 5.95 0.27 28.28
CA LEU A 237 5.35 1.14 29.30
C LEU A 237 4.74 2.40 28.68
N ASP A 238 5.45 3.06 27.77
CA ASP A 238 4.94 4.24 27.06
C ASP A 238 3.70 3.92 26.20
N ALA A 239 3.70 2.77 25.52
CA ALA A 239 2.53 2.31 24.77
C ALA A 239 1.32 2.07 25.68
N THR A 240 1.56 1.50 26.87
CA THR A 240 0.50 1.22 27.86
C THR A 240 -0.07 2.51 28.46
N GLU A 241 0.79 3.48 28.80
CA GLU A 241 0.35 4.78 29.33
C GLU A 241 -0.46 5.57 28.31
N GLN A 242 -0.11 5.52 27.02
CA GLN A 242 -0.88 6.15 25.95
C GLN A 242 -2.29 5.56 25.81
N LEU A 243 -2.44 4.24 26.03
CA LEU A 243 -3.75 3.58 26.04
C LEU A 243 -4.61 4.01 27.24
N VAL A 244 -4.02 4.15 28.42
CA VAL A 244 -4.71 4.60 29.64
C VAL A 244 -5.18 6.04 29.52
N TYR A 245 -4.35 6.93 28.94
CA TYR A 245 -4.71 8.33 28.71
C TYR A 245 -5.86 8.47 27.70
N SER A 246 -5.80 7.70 26.61
CA SER A 246 -6.84 7.69 25.58
C SER A 246 -8.19 7.15 26.10
N ALA A 247 -8.16 6.25 27.10
CA ALA A 247 -9.36 5.71 27.73
C ALA A 247 -9.99 6.67 28.76
N SER A 248 -9.19 7.51 29.42
CA SER A 248 -9.67 8.44 30.45
C SER A 248 -10.19 9.77 29.88
N GLU A 249 -9.74 10.16 28.69
CA GLU A 249 -10.28 11.32 27.95
C GLU A 249 -11.70 11.05 27.37
N ALA A 250 -12.14 9.79 27.33
CA ALA A 250 -13.44 9.39 26.79
C ALA A 250 -14.61 9.50 27.79
N THR A 251 -14.35 9.81 29.07
CA THR A 251 -15.40 9.82 30.11
C THR A 251 -15.68 11.18 30.76
N ASP A 252 -15.01 12.26 30.34
CA ASP A 252 -15.21 13.60 30.92
C ASP A 252 -16.17 14.43 30.05
N SER A 253 -17.45 14.07 30.07
CA SER A 253 -18.54 14.94 29.63
C SER A 253 -19.39 15.34 30.84
N ASP A 254 -19.07 16.51 31.39
CA ASP A 254 -19.89 17.22 32.37
C ASP A 254 -21.24 17.63 31.74
N ASP A 255 -22.36 17.15 32.29
CA ASP A 255 -23.61 17.92 32.37
C ASP A 255 -24.39 17.49 33.64
N PRO A 256 -24.95 18.43 34.44
CA PRO A 256 -25.25 18.20 35.85
C PRO A 256 -26.73 17.87 36.13
N GLU A 257 -26.91 17.21 37.28
CA GLU A 257 -28.08 17.23 38.17
C GLU A 257 -29.49 16.93 37.60
N GLU A 258 -30.01 15.74 37.91
CA GLU A 258 -31.36 15.65 38.48
C GLU A 258 -31.46 14.48 39.48
N ALA A 259 -32.02 14.79 40.65
CA ALA A 259 -32.11 13.91 41.81
C ALA A 259 -33.51 13.32 41.98
N THR A 260 -33.59 12.02 42.26
CA THR A 260 -34.64 11.30 43.04
C THR A 260 -34.03 9.94 43.42
N ASP A 261 -33.66 9.63 44.66
CA ASP A 261 -34.44 9.36 45.88
C ASP A 261 -35.37 8.13 45.78
N SER A 262 -34.91 7.02 46.39
CA SER A 262 -35.64 5.88 47.00
C SER A 262 -34.71 4.65 46.99
N ASP A 263 -34.15 4.21 48.12
CA ASP A 263 -34.73 3.35 49.17
C ASP A 263 -34.12 1.94 49.09
N ASP A 264 -33.51 1.55 50.21
CA ASP A 264 -33.38 0.23 50.81
C ASP A 264 -33.63 -1.01 49.92
N LEU A 265 -32.66 -1.92 49.91
CA LEU A 265 -32.87 -3.33 50.26
C LEU A 265 -31.51 -4.01 50.50
N GLU A 266 -31.29 -4.41 51.75
CA GLU A 266 -30.29 -5.40 52.14
C GLU A 266 -30.68 -6.75 51.53
N GLU A 267 -29.77 -7.41 50.81
CA GLU A 267 -29.89 -8.84 50.56
C GLU A 267 -28.50 -9.48 50.56
N ASP A 268 -28.29 -10.29 51.59
CA ASP A 268 -27.17 -11.22 51.74
C ASP A 268 -27.22 -12.27 50.62
N THR A 269 -26.13 -12.45 49.89
CA THR A 269 -25.90 -13.71 49.16
C THR A 269 -24.45 -14.16 49.27
N ASP A 270 -24.35 -15.36 49.84
CA ASP A 270 -23.21 -16.23 50.04
C ASP A 270 -22.25 -16.31 48.84
N SER A 271 -20.96 -16.17 49.16
CA SER A 271 -19.84 -16.51 48.29
C SER A 271 -19.65 -18.02 48.23
N GLU A 272 -20.02 -18.65 47.11
CA GLU A 272 -19.58 -19.99 46.75
C GLU A 272 -18.28 -19.93 45.94
N ASP A 273 -17.30 -20.70 46.40
CA ASP A 273 -16.02 -20.97 45.77
C ASP A 273 -16.23 -21.64 44.39
N LEU A 274 -15.76 -21.00 43.33
CA LEU A 274 -15.54 -21.61 42.02
C LEU A 274 -14.03 -21.73 41.79
N GLU A 275 -13.51 -22.93 42.06
CA GLU A 275 -12.25 -23.41 41.54
C GLU A 275 -12.39 -23.56 40.01
N GLU A 276 -11.73 -22.67 39.26
CA GLU A 276 -11.62 -22.79 37.81
C GLU A 276 -10.23 -23.36 37.49
N ASP A 277 -10.21 -24.68 37.29
CA ASP A 277 -9.08 -25.42 36.72
C ASP A 277 -8.95 -25.04 35.23
N THR A 278 -7.91 -24.28 34.90
CA THR A 278 -7.46 -24.14 33.51
C THR A 278 -6.24 -25.04 33.29
N ASP A 279 -6.51 -26.25 32.81
CA ASP A 279 -5.52 -27.14 32.20
C ASP A 279 -4.99 -26.50 30.91
N SER A 280 -3.75 -26.02 30.96
CA SER A 280 -2.97 -25.61 29.78
C SER A 280 -2.15 -26.81 29.31
N GLU A 281 -2.72 -27.61 28.42
CA GLU A 281 -2.00 -28.64 27.66
C GLU A 281 -1.15 -28.00 26.55
N ASP A 282 0.17 -28.12 26.72
CA ASP A 282 1.14 -28.58 25.72
C ASP A 282 0.96 -28.13 24.26
N LEU A 283 1.61 -27.00 23.92
CA LEU A 283 2.13 -26.80 22.57
C LEU A 283 3.57 -27.33 22.54
N GLU A 284 3.68 -28.61 22.22
CA GLU A 284 4.96 -29.25 21.94
C GLU A 284 5.65 -28.60 20.73
N GLU A 285 6.80 -28.04 21.07
CA GLU A 285 7.89 -27.54 20.27
C GLU A 285 8.52 -28.70 19.47
N ASN A 286 8.13 -28.89 18.21
CA ASN A 286 8.89 -29.75 17.31
C ASN A 286 10.12 -29.00 16.76
N THR A 287 11.22 -29.31 17.43
CA THR A 287 12.61 -29.18 16.96
C THR A 287 12.86 -30.03 15.70
N TYR A 288 14.03 -29.82 15.07
CA TYR A 288 14.76 -30.72 14.15
C TYR A 288 14.78 -30.36 12.64
N TYR A 289 15.84 -29.66 12.19
CA TYR A 289 16.97 -30.23 11.43
C TYR A 289 18.05 -29.15 11.20
N ASP A 290 19.21 -29.37 11.84
CA ASP A 290 20.53 -28.81 11.49
C ASP A 290 21.31 -29.93 10.77
N ASP A 291 22.35 -29.56 10.02
CA ASP A 291 23.36 -30.40 9.34
C ASP A 291 23.08 -30.89 7.90
N LEU A 292 23.45 -30.07 6.91
CA LEU A 292 24.08 -30.54 5.67
C LEU A 292 25.21 -29.59 5.23
N ASP A 293 26.40 -29.86 5.75
CA ASP A 293 27.67 -29.34 5.26
C ASP A 293 28.25 -30.26 4.16
N GLN A 294 28.93 -29.63 3.19
CA GLN A 294 29.85 -30.18 2.17
C GLN A 294 29.29 -30.75 0.87
N TYR A 295 29.17 -29.88 -0.14
CA TYR A 295 29.40 -30.26 -1.54
C TYR A 295 30.54 -29.44 -2.14
N THR A 296 31.57 -30.15 -2.58
CA THR A 296 32.80 -29.62 -3.16
C THR A 296 32.63 -29.47 -4.68
N PHE A 297 32.72 -28.25 -5.19
CA PHE A 297 32.79 -27.95 -6.62
C PHE A 297 34.12 -28.46 -7.23
N PRO A 298 34.13 -29.05 -8.43
CA PRO A 298 35.34 -29.16 -9.24
C PRO A 298 35.50 -27.92 -10.14
N GLU A 299 36.72 -27.40 -10.19
CA GLU A 299 37.19 -26.39 -11.15
C GLU A 299 37.39 -26.99 -12.56
N ASP A 300 36.94 -26.21 -13.55
CA ASP A 300 37.35 -26.00 -14.96
C ASP A 300 38.28 -26.99 -15.71
N PRO A 301 38.09 -27.15 -17.05
CA PRO A 301 38.93 -26.34 -17.94
C PRO A 301 38.32 -25.88 -19.28
N GLU A 302 38.76 -24.66 -19.63
CA GLU A 302 39.21 -24.14 -20.94
C GLU A 302 38.23 -24.03 -22.14
N GLU A 303 37.92 -22.76 -22.43
CA GLU A 303 37.95 -22.08 -23.73
C GLU A 303 38.25 -22.95 -24.97
N ASP A 304 37.28 -23.02 -25.88
CA ASP A 304 37.58 -22.97 -27.31
C ASP A 304 36.49 -22.23 -28.10
N THR A 305 36.97 -21.37 -28.98
CA THR A 305 36.25 -20.28 -29.64
C THR A 305 35.53 -20.77 -30.89
N TYR A 306 34.20 -20.87 -30.88
CA TYR A 306 33.36 -20.86 -32.08
C TYR A 306 32.09 -20.06 -31.81
N SER A 307 32.07 -18.80 -32.28
CA SER A 307 30.85 -18.00 -32.35
C SER A 307 30.06 -18.43 -33.58
N GLU A 308 29.39 -19.58 -33.46
CA GLU A 308 28.17 -19.79 -34.22
C GLU A 308 27.10 -18.92 -33.58
N ASP A 309 26.46 -18.10 -34.41
CA ASP A 309 25.27 -17.31 -34.10
C ASP A 309 24.11 -18.29 -33.85
N LEU A 310 24.20 -19.01 -32.72
CA LEU A 310 23.13 -19.79 -32.14
C LEU A 310 22.11 -18.76 -31.68
N GLY A 311 21.03 -18.62 -32.45
CA GLY A 311 19.86 -17.88 -32.01
C GLY A 311 19.58 -18.31 -30.58
N THR A 312 19.68 -17.37 -29.64
CA THR A 312 19.54 -17.62 -28.20
C THR A 312 18.21 -18.31 -27.99
N GLU A 313 18.25 -19.63 -27.88
CA GLU A 313 17.12 -20.46 -27.51
C GLU A 313 16.68 -19.92 -26.14
N GLU A 314 15.49 -19.35 -26.12
CA GLU A 314 14.95 -18.76 -24.90
C GLU A 314 14.67 -19.92 -23.94
N VAL A 315 15.62 -20.17 -23.04
CA VAL A 315 15.51 -21.18 -21.99
C VAL A 315 14.36 -20.78 -21.07
N ASP A 316 13.23 -21.48 -21.21
CA ASP A 316 12.11 -21.38 -20.29
C ASP A 316 12.29 -22.45 -19.21
N LEU A 317 13.04 -22.06 -18.16
CA LEU A 317 13.46 -22.96 -17.08
C LEU A 317 12.30 -23.77 -16.47
N LEU A 318 11.09 -23.20 -16.39
CA LEU A 318 9.92 -23.89 -15.85
C LEU A 318 9.38 -24.93 -16.84
N ALA A 319 9.31 -24.58 -18.12
CA ALA A 319 8.90 -25.51 -19.17
C ALA A 319 9.89 -26.67 -19.31
N ASP A 320 11.19 -26.37 -19.27
CA ASP A 320 12.25 -27.36 -19.36
C ASP A 320 12.19 -28.33 -18.18
N TRP A 321 12.11 -27.81 -16.95
CA TRP A 321 11.96 -28.66 -15.76
C TRP A 321 10.69 -29.52 -15.82
N LEU A 322 9.54 -28.96 -16.21
CA LEU A 322 8.30 -29.75 -16.34
C LEU A 322 8.39 -30.84 -17.42
N THR A 323 9.14 -30.60 -18.49
CA THR A 323 9.39 -31.58 -19.55
C THR A 323 10.32 -32.70 -19.06
N GLU A 324 11.29 -32.39 -18.20
CA GLU A 324 12.15 -33.39 -17.56
C GLU A 324 11.37 -34.29 -16.58
N GLN A 325 10.26 -33.81 -16.03
CA GLN A 325 9.39 -34.57 -15.12
C GLN A 325 8.36 -35.47 -15.85
N GLU A 326 8.38 -35.56 -17.18
CA GLU A 326 7.43 -36.39 -17.93
C GLU A 326 7.49 -37.87 -17.52
N CYS A 327 6.32 -38.45 -17.23
CA CYS A 327 6.19 -39.84 -16.78
C CYS A 327 4.86 -40.46 -17.28
N PRO A 328 4.64 -41.78 -17.16
CA PRO A 328 3.38 -42.40 -17.55
C PRO A 328 2.17 -41.74 -16.86
N GLY A 329 1.38 -40.99 -17.62
CA GLY A 329 0.21 -40.26 -17.11
C GLY A 329 0.39 -38.75 -16.98
N PHE A 330 1.61 -38.23 -17.11
CA PHE A 330 1.91 -36.80 -17.15
C PHE A 330 2.78 -36.43 -18.37
N THR A 331 2.31 -35.47 -19.15
CA THR A 331 3.03 -34.91 -20.31
C THR A 331 2.81 -33.40 -20.30
N TYR A 332 3.88 -32.63 -20.47
CA TYR A 332 3.77 -31.18 -20.43
C TYR A 332 3.40 -30.63 -21.81
N TYR A 333 2.26 -29.94 -21.90
CA TYR A 333 1.70 -29.43 -23.16
C TYR A 333 1.91 -27.91 -23.36
N GLY A 334 2.84 -27.27 -22.62
CA GLY A 334 3.06 -25.83 -22.70
C GLY A 334 1.96 -24.99 -22.02
N GLY A 335 1.38 -25.53 -20.93
CA GLY A 335 0.36 -24.85 -20.12
C GLY A 335 0.95 -23.95 -19.03
N LEU A 336 0.11 -23.48 -18.11
CA LEU A 336 0.59 -22.73 -16.94
C LEU A 336 1.39 -23.65 -16.00
N PRO A 337 2.63 -23.27 -15.60
CA PRO A 337 3.50 -24.15 -14.82
C PRO A 337 2.88 -24.69 -13.53
N GLU A 338 2.12 -23.87 -12.80
CA GLU A 338 1.47 -24.28 -11.56
C GLU A 338 0.34 -25.32 -11.76
N LEU A 339 -0.35 -25.27 -12.90
CA LEU A 339 -1.40 -26.23 -13.23
C LEU A 339 -0.79 -27.55 -13.70
N ALA A 340 0.28 -27.46 -14.50
CA ALA A 340 1.08 -28.62 -14.88
C ALA A 340 1.69 -29.30 -13.65
N PHE A 341 2.26 -28.52 -12.72
CA PHE A 341 2.80 -29.05 -11.48
C PHE A 341 1.72 -29.72 -10.61
N LYS A 342 0.51 -29.15 -10.52
CA LYS A 342 -0.60 -29.77 -9.80
C LYS A 342 -0.98 -31.13 -10.40
N GLU A 343 -0.99 -31.24 -11.73
CA GLU A 343 -1.27 -32.48 -12.43
C GLU A 343 -0.15 -33.50 -12.24
N LEU A 344 1.12 -33.07 -12.31
CA LEU A 344 2.29 -33.89 -12.00
C LEU A 344 2.19 -34.46 -10.58
N VAL A 345 1.90 -33.62 -9.58
CA VAL A 345 1.70 -34.04 -8.19
C VAL A 345 0.59 -35.08 -8.07
N ARG A 346 -0.50 -34.93 -8.82
CA ARG A 346 -1.62 -35.89 -8.83
C ARG A 346 -1.18 -37.24 -9.40
N VAL A 347 -0.45 -37.25 -10.51
CA VAL A 347 0.05 -38.47 -11.16
C VAL A 347 1.09 -39.17 -10.28
N LYS A 348 2.04 -38.41 -9.71
CA LYS A 348 3.05 -38.94 -8.79
C LYS A 348 2.45 -39.52 -7.52
N GLY A 349 1.41 -38.88 -6.97
CA GLY A 349 0.66 -39.45 -5.84
C GLY A 349 0.02 -40.80 -6.18
N GLN A 350 -0.55 -40.94 -7.38
CA GLN A 350 -1.12 -42.22 -7.83
C GLN A 350 -0.05 -43.31 -8.03
N GLU A 351 1.12 -42.95 -8.59
CA GLU A 351 2.26 -43.86 -8.70
C GLU A 351 2.74 -44.33 -7.31
N TRP A 352 2.80 -43.40 -6.35
CA TRP A 352 3.21 -43.67 -4.96
C TRP A 352 2.21 -44.60 -4.24
N ASP A 353 0.91 -44.34 -4.35
CA ASP A 353 -0.13 -45.20 -3.79
C ASP A 353 -0.06 -46.64 -4.34
N LEU A 354 0.17 -46.77 -5.65
CA LEU A 354 0.33 -48.07 -6.32
C LEU A 354 1.58 -48.82 -5.83
N ALA A 355 2.71 -48.14 -5.71
CA ALA A 355 3.94 -48.74 -5.21
C ALA A 355 3.77 -49.28 -3.78
N ARG A 356 3.12 -48.52 -2.88
CA ARG A 356 2.84 -48.97 -1.51
C ARG A 356 1.90 -50.17 -1.46
N MET A 357 0.86 -50.17 -2.30
CA MET A 357 -0.05 -51.30 -2.43
C MET A 357 0.69 -52.58 -2.85
N GLU A 358 1.65 -52.48 -3.77
CA GLU A 358 2.46 -53.62 -4.21
C GLU A 358 3.43 -54.12 -3.13
N GLU A 359 3.93 -53.22 -2.27
CA GLU A 359 4.79 -53.57 -1.13
C GLU A 359 4.03 -54.14 0.08
N GLY A 360 2.69 -54.09 0.05
CA GLY A 360 1.85 -54.54 1.16
C GLY A 360 1.94 -53.64 2.39
N LEU A 361 2.36 -52.39 2.21
CA LEU A 361 2.33 -51.37 3.24
C LEU A 361 0.88 -50.88 3.40
N ASP A 362 0.45 -50.71 4.65
CA ASP A 362 -0.89 -50.18 4.93
C ASP A 362 -0.98 -48.73 4.43
N ILE A 363 -2.09 -48.41 3.77
CA ILE A 363 -2.33 -47.09 3.16
C ILE A 363 -2.76 -46.09 4.25
N GLU A 364 -3.22 -46.57 5.40
CA GLU A 364 -3.90 -45.73 6.39
C GLU A 364 -2.99 -44.75 7.16
N ASP A 365 -1.67 -44.95 7.18
CA ASP A 365 -0.79 -44.22 8.11
C ASP A 365 -0.02 -43.01 7.54
N GLU A 366 0.08 -42.84 6.21
CA GLU A 366 0.90 -41.75 5.63
C GLU A 366 0.22 -41.10 4.42
N GLU A 367 -0.04 -39.80 4.48
CA GLU A 367 -0.55 -39.04 3.34
C GLU A 367 0.58 -38.77 2.35
N TRP A 368 0.33 -38.90 1.03
CA TRP A 368 1.28 -38.53 -0.03
C TRP A 368 1.90 -37.15 0.19
N LYS A 369 1.13 -36.18 0.71
CA LYS A 369 1.60 -34.81 0.95
C LYS A 369 2.62 -34.67 2.08
N ASP A 370 2.72 -35.68 2.94
CA ASP A 370 3.68 -35.73 4.04
C ASP A 370 4.90 -36.59 3.68
N SER A 371 4.87 -37.27 2.53
CA SER A 371 5.99 -38.07 2.03
C SER A 371 7.22 -37.22 1.68
N VAL A 372 8.39 -37.83 1.83
CA VAL A 372 9.67 -37.20 1.47
C VAL A 372 9.73 -36.90 -0.03
N GLU A 373 9.21 -37.79 -0.87
CA GLU A 373 9.17 -37.65 -2.32
C GLU A 373 8.33 -36.44 -2.75
N PHE A 374 7.16 -36.23 -2.15
CA PHE A 374 6.36 -35.04 -2.42
C PHE A 374 7.08 -33.76 -1.98
N MET A 375 7.70 -33.77 -0.79
CA MET A 375 8.41 -32.60 -0.27
C MET A 375 9.62 -32.24 -1.13
N LEU A 376 10.36 -33.22 -1.64
CA LEU A 376 11.45 -33.01 -2.60
C LEU A 376 10.93 -32.44 -3.92
N LEU A 377 9.94 -33.10 -4.55
CA LEU A 377 9.34 -32.65 -5.81
C LEU A 377 8.80 -31.21 -5.71
N ARG A 378 8.17 -30.90 -4.58
CA ARG A 378 7.67 -29.56 -4.28
C ARG A 378 8.81 -28.56 -4.12
N THR A 379 9.85 -28.91 -3.38
CA THR A 379 11.02 -28.04 -3.16
C THR A 379 11.71 -27.72 -4.48
N GLU A 380 12.01 -28.74 -5.28
CA GLU A 380 12.63 -28.58 -6.60
C GLU A 380 11.81 -27.65 -7.51
N PHE A 381 10.48 -27.84 -7.59
CA PHE A 381 9.63 -26.97 -8.39
C PHE A 381 9.74 -25.50 -7.98
N TYR A 382 9.64 -25.19 -6.69
CA TYR A 382 9.67 -23.80 -6.22
C TYR A 382 11.08 -23.19 -6.26
N GLU A 383 12.13 -24.00 -6.17
CA GLU A 383 13.50 -23.55 -6.43
C GLU A 383 13.66 -23.09 -7.89
N VAL A 384 13.12 -23.85 -8.85
CA VAL A 384 13.11 -23.46 -10.27
C VAL A 384 12.27 -22.20 -10.50
N VAL A 385 11.13 -22.04 -9.81
CA VAL A 385 10.34 -20.79 -9.86
C VAL A 385 11.17 -19.60 -9.35
N GLU A 386 11.90 -19.74 -8.25
CA GLU A 386 12.78 -18.68 -7.76
C GLU A 386 13.96 -18.41 -8.72
N GLU A 387 14.49 -19.44 -9.37
CA GLU A 387 15.54 -19.28 -10.39
C GLU A 387 15.01 -18.53 -11.62
N ALA A 388 13.83 -18.89 -12.13
CA ALA A 388 13.16 -18.18 -13.21
C ALA A 388 12.90 -16.71 -12.85
N PHE A 389 12.47 -16.43 -11.62
CA PHE A 389 12.32 -15.07 -11.10
C PHE A 389 13.65 -14.30 -11.09
N ASN A 390 14.72 -14.92 -10.58
CA ASN A 390 16.04 -14.31 -10.52
C ASN A 390 16.65 -14.09 -11.92
N LEU A 391 16.42 -15.00 -12.86
CA LEU A 391 16.85 -14.87 -14.25
C LEU A 391 16.15 -13.68 -14.92
N LEU A 392 14.83 -13.58 -14.76
CA LEU A 392 14.03 -12.47 -15.28
C LEU A 392 14.48 -11.13 -14.68
N LEU A 393 14.70 -11.09 -13.37
CA LEU A 393 15.21 -9.89 -12.69
C LEU A 393 16.66 -9.59 -13.09
N GLY A 394 17.45 -10.61 -13.42
CA GLY A 394 18.78 -10.49 -14.00
C GLY A 394 18.75 -9.78 -15.36
N LYS A 395 17.83 -10.16 -16.26
CA LYS A 395 17.60 -9.45 -17.54
C LYS A 395 17.26 -7.98 -17.31
N PHE A 396 16.39 -7.69 -16.33
CA PHE A 396 16.11 -6.31 -15.90
C PHE A 396 17.37 -5.56 -15.45
N CYS A 397 18.20 -6.18 -14.61
CA CYS A 397 19.42 -5.57 -14.10
C CYS A 397 20.44 -5.32 -15.22
N GLN A 398 20.50 -6.18 -16.23
CA GLN A 398 21.38 -5.99 -17.40
C GLN A 398 21.00 -4.75 -18.20
N ILE A 399 19.70 -4.55 -18.46
CA ILE A 399 19.20 -3.38 -19.19
C ILE A 399 19.32 -2.12 -18.34
N THR A 400 18.86 -2.18 -17.08
CA THR A 400 18.73 -0.99 -16.24
C THR A 400 20.01 -0.56 -15.53
N ARG A 401 20.96 -1.50 -15.36
CA ARG A 401 22.14 -1.38 -14.50
C ARG A 401 21.81 -1.17 -13.01
N PHE A 402 20.57 -1.40 -12.61
CA PHE A 402 20.16 -1.41 -11.21
C PHE A 402 20.41 -2.77 -10.57
N LYS A 403 20.45 -2.78 -9.24
CA LYS A 403 20.42 -4.01 -8.46
C LYS A 403 19.01 -4.60 -8.43
N PRO A 404 18.84 -5.91 -8.14
CA PRO A 404 17.53 -6.56 -8.12
C PRO A 404 16.46 -5.84 -7.29
N TRP A 405 16.76 -5.51 -6.04
CA TRP A 405 15.81 -4.78 -5.16
C TRP A 405 15.56 -3.33 -5.60
N GLN A 406 16.51 -2.71 -6.30
CA GLN A 406 16.35 -1.37 -6.84
C GLN A 406 15.32 -1.40 -7.97
N VAL A 407 15.40 -2.38 -8.88
CA VAL A 407 14.38 -2.58 -9.93
C VAL A 407 13.00 -2.73 -9.31
N LEU A 408 12.84 -3.57 -8.28
CA LEU A 408 11.56 -3.76 -7.60
C LEU A 408 11.04 -2.47 -6.95
N VAL A 409 11.89 -1.69 -6.30
CA VAL A 409 11.51 -0.37 -5.76
C VAL A 409 11.16 0.62 -6.87
N GLY A 410 11.82 0.56 -8.03
CA GLY A 410 11.45 1.38 -9.18
C GLY A 410 10.06 1.02 -9.74
N LEU A 411 9.72 -0.26 -9.74
CA LEU A 411 8.43 -0.77 -10.21
C LEU A 411 7.29 -0.49 -9.23
N TYR A 412 7.51 -0.68 -7.92
CA TYR A 412 6.43 -0.67 -6.93
C TYR A 412 6.55 0.43 -5.86
N GLY A 413 7.73 1.00 -5.66
CA GLY A 413 7.95 2.07 -4.69
C GLY A 413 7.31 3.39 -5.13
N PRO A 414 7.07 4.35 -4.22
CA PRO A 414 6.44 5.63 -4.54
C PRO A 414 7.16 6.42 -5.65
N GLU A 415 6.43 7.28 -6.37
CA GLU A 415 6.94 8.04 -7.53
C GLU A 415 8.12 8.97 -7.20
N ILE A 416 8.33 9.24 -5.92
CA ILE A 416 9.39 10.09 -5.41
C ILE A 416 10.81 9.61 -5.73
N TYR A 417 10.95 8.35 -6.16
CA TYR A 417 12.24 7.77 -6.57
C TYR A 417 12.53 7.93 -8.08
N GLY A 418 11.73 8.73 -8.78
CA GLY A 418 11.96 9.07 -10.18
C GLY A 418 13.14 10.03 -10.38
N PRO A 419 13.73 10.05 -11.59
CA PRO A 419 14.89 10.90 -11.92
C PRO A 419 14.62 12.40 -11.73
N GLU A 420 13.34 12.82 -11.73
CA GLU A 420 12.92 14.22 -11.59
C GLU A 420 13.02 14.76 -10.16
N GLN A 421 13.03 13.89 -9.13
CA GLN A 421 12.94 14.31 -7.72
C GLN A 421 14.28 14.24 -6.96
N GLY A 422 15.39 13.98 -7.66
CA GLY A 422 16.75 14.09 -7.11
C GLY A 422 17.19 12.98 -6.15
N MET A 423 16.28 12.11 -5.69
CA MET A 423 16.62 10.93 -4.89
C MET A 423 16.80 9.72 -5.81
N GLY A 424 18.04 9.47 -6.25
CA GLY A 424 18.33 8.37 -7.17
C GLY A 424 18.11 6.98 -6.54
N LEU A 425 17.48 6.07 -7.30
CA LEU A 425 17.33 4.63 -6.95
C LEU A 425 18.66 4.01 -6.49
N GLU A 426 19.78 4.50 -7.04
CA GLU A 426 21.13 4.02 -6.75
C GLU A 426 21.49 4.13 -5.26
N SER A 427 20.89 5.08 -4.54
CA SER A 427 21.12 5.29 -3.11
C SER A 427 20.33 4.33 -2.21
N ILE A 428 19.33 3.64 -2.76
CA ILE A 428 18.43 2.78 -1.97
C ILE A 428 19.13 1.47 -1.60
N GLY A 429 19.46 1.37 -0.31
CA GLY A 429 19.99 0.14 0.28
C GLY A 429 18.91 -0.95 0.42
N LYS A 430 19.33 -2.22 0.48
CA LYS A 430 18.43 -3.38 0.58
C LYS A 430 17.47 -3.30 1.79
N ARG A 431 17.93 -2.73 2.92
CA ARG A 431 17.07 -2.53 4.11
C ARG A 431 15.94 -1.53 3.85
N ALA A 432 16.23 -0.41 3.19
CA ALA A 432 15.22 0.56 2.80
C ALA A 432 14.24 -0.05 1.77
N ALA A 433 14.76 -0.81 0.81
CA ALA A 433 13.94 -1.55 -0.13
C ALA A 433 13.00 -2.55 0.56
N LYS A 434 13.46 -3.27 1.59
CA LYS A 434 12.61 -4.16 2.40
C LYS A 434 11.43 -3.40 3.03
N ILE A 435 11.69 -2.22 3.60
CA ILE A 435 10.64 -1.37 4.20
C ILE A 435 9.65 -0.88 3.13
N ILE A 436 10.14 -0.50 1.96
CA ILE A 436 9.26 -0.03 0.86
C ILE A 436 8.40 -1.18 0.33
N LEU A 437 9.02 -2.35 0.10
CA LEU A 437 8.37 -3.50 -0.52
C LEU A 437 7.47 -4.30 0.44
N GLN A 438 7.55 -4.05 1.76
CA GLN A 438 6.67 -4.70 2.74
C GLN A 438 5.17 -4.38 2.53
N ASN A 439 4.85 -3.34 1.77
CA ASN A 439 3.47 -2.95 1.44
C ASN A 439 3.08 -3.35 0.00
N VAL A 440 3.90 -4.16 -0.66
CA VAL A 440 3.69 -4.59 -2.04
C VAL A 440 3.14 -6.00 -2.04
N PHE A 441 1.83 -6.13 -2.29
CA PHE A 441 1.13 -7.42 -2.28
C PHE A 441 0.94 -7.90 -3.72
N ILE A 442 1.79 -8.79 -4.20
CA ILE A 442 1.71 -9.31 -5.58
C ILE A 442 1.73 -10.84 -5.58
N ASN A 443 1.11 -11.43 -6.60
CA ASN A 443 1.27 -12.86 -6.88
C ASN A 443 2.53 -13.08 -7.73
N ILE A 444 3.44 -13.94 -7.27
CA ILE A 444 4.73 -14.16 -7.93
C ILE A 444 4.56 -14.75 -9.34
N PHE A 445 3.57 -15.61 -9.54
CA PHE A 445 3.34 -16.22 -10.85
C PHE A 445 2.74 -15.21 -11.84
N ASP A 446 1.85 -14.31 -11.38
CA ASP A 446 1.37 -13.20 -12.22
C ASP A 446 2.52 -12.26 -12.62
N PHE A 447 3.47 -12.02 -11.71
CA PHE A 447 4.68 -11.25 -12.01
C PHE A 447 5.51 -11.95 -13.10
N LEU A 448 5.78 -13.25 -12.95
CA LEU A 448 6.55 -14.00 -13.95
C LEU A 448 5.88 -13.92 -15.33
N ASP A 449 4.58 -14.23 -15.41
CA ASP A 449 3.83 -14.19 -16.67
C ASP A 449 3.89 -12.83 -17.37
N ALA A 450 3.64 -11.76 -16.61
CA ALA A 450 3.55 -10.42 -17.16
C ALA A 450 4.90 -9.89 -17.63
N PHE A 451 5.96 -10.16 -16.86
CA PHE A 451 7.28 -9.59 -17.12
C PHE A 451 8.14 -10.45 -18.06
N GLN A 452 7.92 -11.76 -18.11
CA GLN A 452 8.57 -12.64 -19.08
C GLN A 452 8.21 -12.22 -20.50
N GLU A 453 6.92 -11.98 -20.78
CA GLU A 453 6.49 -11.58 -22.13
C GLU A 453 7.06 -10.24 -22.57
N ILE A 454 7.16 -9.26 -21.65
CA ILE A 454 7.66 -7.93 -22.02
C ILE A 454 9.18 -7.92 -22.18
N LEU A 455 9.90 -8.76 -21.44
CA LEU A 455 11.34 -8.86 -21.57
C LEU A 455 11.81 -9.69 -22.76
N LYS A 456 10.92 -10.38 -23.48
CA LYS A 456 11.23 -10.97 -24.78
C LYS A 456 11.56 -9.92 -25.82
N ASP A 457 10.82 -8.81 -25.83
CA ASP A 457 11.05 -7.67 -26.72
C ASP A 457 10.93 -6.36 -25.91
N PRO A 458 11.98 -5.99 -25.14
CA PRO A 458 11.90 -4.85 -24.24
C PRO A 458 11.64 -3.56 -25.04
N PRO A 459 10.66 -2.73 -24.64
CA PRO A 459 10.20 -1.60 -25.45
C PRO A 459 11.25 -0.50 -25.61
N THR A 460 12.31 -0.53 -24.81
CA THR A 460 13.40 0.43 -24.80
C THR A 460 14.59 -0.16 -24.05
N THR A 461 15.79 0.28 -24.42
CA THR A 461 17.03 -0.01 -23.67
C THR A 461 17.36 1.09 -22.66
N ASP A 462 16.62 2.21 -22.65
CA ASP A 462 16.80 3.24 -21.63
C ASP A 462 16.26 2.74 -20.29
N ARG A 463 17.12 2.77 -19.26
CA ARG A 463 16.82 2.20 -17.95
C ARG A 463 15.60 2.83 -17.28
N TRP A 464 15.41 4.14 -17.45
CA TRP A 464 14.34 4.87 -16.78
C TRP A 464 13.05 4.79 -17.56
N GLU A 465 13.14 4.91 -18.88
CA GLU A 465 12.00 4.73 -19.77
C GLU A 465 11.41 3.31 -19.64
N LEU A 466 12.27 2.29 -19.50
CA LEU A 466 11.82 0.91 -19.28
C LEU A 466 11.02 0.79 -17.98
N LEU A 467 11.54 1.29 -16.87
CA LEU A 467 10.83 1.28 -15.57
C LEU A 467 9.52 2.08 -15.64
N GLN A 468 9.52 3.26 -16.26
CA GLN A 468 8.32 4.08 -16.40
C GLN A 468 7.22 3.39 -17.22
N ARG A 469 7.59 2.69 -18.30
CA ARG A 469 6.64 1.94 -19.14
C ARG A 469 6.07 0.72 -18.43
N LEU A 470 6.87 0.07 -17.58
CA LEU A 470 6.48 -1.15 -16.88
C LEU A 470 5.76 -0.92 -15.57
N ARG A 471 6.00 0.21 -14.92
CA ARG A 471 5.39 0.57 -13.64
C ARG A 471 3.85 0.52 -13.65
N PRO A 472 3.13 1.03 -14.67
CA PRO A 472 1.67 0.88 -14.73
C PRO A 472 1.21 -0.57 -14.67
N LEU A 473 1.92 -1.47 -15.37
CA LEU A 473 1.63 -2.89 -15.33
C LEU A 473 1.95 -3.51 -13.96
N ALA A 474 3.09 -3.14 -13.36
CA ALA A 474 3.43 -3.58 -12.01
C ALA A 474 2.34 -3.20 -11.01
N ILE A 475 1.87 -1.95 -11.06
CA ILE A 475 0.77 -1.45 -10.22
C ILE A 475 -0.53 -2.21 -10.51
N GLU A 476 -0.83 -2.53 -11.76
CA GLU A 476 -2.00 -3.35 -12.14
C GLU A 476 -1.97 -4.76 -11.55
N LEU A 477 -0.80 -5.32 -11.25
CA LEU A 477 -0.66 -6.63 -10.58
C LEU A 477 -0.80 -6.56 -9.05
N GLN A 478 -0.68 -5.37 -8.46
CA GLN A 478 -0.71 -5.19 -7.01
C GLN A 478 -2.12 -5.40 -6.44
N PHE A 479 -2.21 -6.15 -5.35
CA PHE A 479 -3.40 -6.27 -4.55
C PHE A 479 -3.42 -5.18 -3.46
N PRO A 480 -4.60 -4.67 -3.07
CA PRO A 480 -4.70 -3.67 -2.02
C PRO A 480 -4.19 -4.13 -0.64
N ASN A 481 -4.30 -5.43 -0.35
CA ASN A 481 -3.89 -6.00 0.94
C ASN A 481 -3.60 -7.51 0.83
N ASN A 482 -3.01 -8.05 1.90
CA ASN A 482 -2.69 -9.48 2.03
C ASN A 482 -3.91 -10.40 1.99
N SER A 483 -5.09 -9.96 2.44
CA SER A 483 -6.30 -10.79 2.43
C SER A 483 -6.78 -11.07 1.01
N LEU A 484 -6.86 -10.02 0.18
CA LEU A 484 -7.23 -10.16 -1.23
C LEU A 484 -6.20 -10.96 -2.02
N LEU A 485 -4.90 -10.73 -1.78
CA LEU A 485 -3.84 -11.54 -2.38
C LEU A 485 -3.98 -13.01 -1.96
N GLY A 486 -4.31 -13.28 -0.70
CA GLY A 486 -4.50 -14.63 -0.18
C GLY A 486 -5.64 -15.36 -0.84
N VAL A 487 -6.84 -14.76 -0.85
CA VAL A 487 -8.02 -15.35 -1.50
C VAL A 487 -7.76 -15.60 -2.99
N TYR A 488 -7.19 -14.61 -3.69
CA TYR A 488 -6.80 -14.78 -5.09
C TYR A 488 -5.86 -15.99 -5.28
N SER A 489 -4.77 -16.03 -4.51
CA SER A 489 -3.75 -17.07 -4.65
C SER A 489 -4.29 -18.47 -4.32
N ALA A 490 -5.28 -18.58 -3.41
CA ALA A 490 -5.96 -19.84 -3.14
C ALA A 490 -6.88 -20.26 -4.29
N LEU A 491 -7.76 -19.37 -4.76
CA LEU A 491 -8.69 -19.67 -5.85
C LEU A 491 -7.96 -20.03 -7.15
N THR A 492 -6.84 -19.39 -7.44
CA THR A 492 -6.02 -19.70 -8.61
C THR A 492 -4.99 -20.80 -8.37
N ASN A 493 -4.87 -21.32 -7.15
CA ASN A 493 -3.82 -22.28 -6.75
C ASN A 493 -2.39 -21.81 -7.09
N ARG A 494 -2.12 -20.50 -6.94
CA ARG A 494 -0.85 -19.83 -7.26
C ARG A 494 -0.16 -19.34 -5.98
N VAL A 495 0.32 -20.27 -5.15
CA VAL A 495 0.93 -19.92 -3.86
C VAL A 495 2.41 -20.26 -3.85
N PHE A 496 3.27 -19.25 -3.65
CA PHE A 496 4.69 -19.48 -3.39
C PHE A 496 4.92 -19.70 -1.88
N PRO A 497 5.49 -20.84 -1.44
CA PRO A 497 5.77 -21.11 -0.04
C PRO A 497 6.98 -20.32 0.45
N LEU A 498 6.79 -19.45 1.45
CA LEU A 498 7.84 -18.61 2.02
C LEU A 498 9.04 -19.42 2.54
N GLN A 499 8.82 -20.64 3.03
CA GLN A 499 9.88 -21.49 3.61
C GLN A 499 10.89 -21.98 2.58
N ILE A 500 10.50 -22.01 1.30
CA ILE A 500 11.37 -22.47 0.21
C ILE A 500 12.18 -21.31 -0.38
N ALA A 501 11.70 -20.07 -0.21
CA ALA A 501 12.42 -18.90 -0.67
C ALA A 501 13.75 -18.75 0.08
N LYS A 502 14.81 -18.44 -0.65
CA LYS A 502 16.10 -18.10 -0.02
C LYS A 502 15.91 -16.90 0.91
N GLU A 503 16.29 -17.04 2.19
CA GLU A 503 16.01 -16.03 3.23
C GLU A 503 16.57 -14.64 2.88
N GLU A 504 17.75 -14.60 2.27
CA GLU A 504 18.36 -13.37 1.77
C GLU A 504 18.10 -13.10 0.29
N GLY A 505 17.25 -13.89 -0.36
CA GLY A 505 16.86 -13.73 -1.75
C GLY A 505 16.14 -12.42 -2.04
N THR A 506 16.14 -12.00 -3.30
CA THR A 506 15.36 -10.82 -3.70
C THR A 506 13.86 -11.13 -3.72
N LEU A 507 13.50 -12.37 -4.06
CA LEU A 507 12.11 -12.85 -4.03
C LEU A 507 11.50 -12.72 -2.63
N ALA A 508 12.26 -13.05 -1.57
CA ALA A 508 11.82 -12.92 -0.19
C ALA A 508 11.41 -11.49 0.21
N LEU A 509 11.82 -10.45 -0.53
CA LEU A 509 11.38 -9.07 -0.29
C LEU A 509 9.92 -8.82 -0.72
N LEU A 510 9.35 -9.68 -1.56
CA LEU A 510 7.98 -9.57 -2.09
C LEU A 510 7.03 -10.59 -1.46
N LEU A 511 7.55 -11.57 -0.73
CA LEU A 511 6.75 -12.64 -0.15
C LEU A 511 6.12 -12.21 1.17
N HIS A 512 4.83 -12.52 1.30
CA HIS A 512 4.05 -12.22 2.50
C HIS A 512 3.59 -13.51 3.17
N ARG A 513 3.54 -13.50 4.51
CA ARG A 513 3.04 -14.62 5.30
C ARG A 513 1.51 -14.71 5.28
N ILE A 514 0.92 -15.03 4.14
CA ILE A 514 -0.54 -15.06 3.94
C ILE A 514 -1.23 -15.99 4.96
N ARG A 515 -0.68 -17.18 5.23
CA ARG A 515 -1.26 -18.13 6.20
C ARG A 515 -1.29 -17.61 7.64
N VAL A 516 -0.26 -16.85 8.05
CA VAL A 516 -0.14 -16.37 9.45
C VAL A 516 -1.20 -15.30 9.76
N PHE A 517 -1.57 -14.50 8.77
CA PHE A 517 -2.63 -13.49 8.93
C PHE A 517 -4.03 -14.08 8.95
N LEU A 518 -4.17 -15.37 8.62
CA LEU A 518 -5.44 -16.00 8.29
C LEU A 518 -5.64 -17.26 9.13
N LYS A 519 -5.68 -17.11 10.47
CA LYS A 519 -6.32 -18.11 11.33
C LYS A 519 -7.79 -18.20 10.90
N GLY A 520 -8.18 -19.32 10.29
CA GLY A 520 -9.44 -19.43 9.55
C GLY A 520 -9.34 -19.03 8.07
N PHE A 521 -8.18 -19.23 7.43
CA PHE A 521 -8.02 -18.96 5.99
C PHE A 521 -9.05 -19.71 5.13
N ARG A 522 -9.32 -20.95 5.52
CA ARG A 522 -10.37 -21.76 4.89
C ARG A 522 -11.72 -21.06 5.01
N ASP A 523 -12.11 -20.67 6.22
CA ASP A 523 -13.35 -19.94 6.50
C ASP A 523 -13.42 -18.62 5.72
N LEU A 524 -12.28 -17.95 5.49
CA LEU A 524 -12.24 -16.74 4.68
C LEU A 524 -12.55 -17.02 3.20
N VAL A 525 -11.91 -18.05 2.64
CA VAL A 525 -12.13 -18.45 1.24
C VAL A 525 -13.56 -18.93 1.08
N GLU A 526 -14.05 -19.77 1.99
CA GLU A 526 -15.45 -20.24 2.02
C GLU A 526 -16.43 -19.06 2.14
N GLY A 527 -16.18 -18.10 3.04
CA GLY A 527 -17.01 -16.91 3.17
C GLY A 527 -17.00 -16.01 1.93
N PHE A 528 -15.87 -15.94 1.22
CA PHE A 528 -15.81 -15.26 -0.09
C PHE A 528 -16.59 -16.03 -1.16
N GLU A 529 -16.44 -17.35 -1.24
CA GLU A 529 -17.17 -18.20 -2.19
C GLU A 529 -18.69 -18.10 -1.98
N GLU A 530 -19.13 -18.12 -0.72
CA GLU A 530 -20.53 -17.91 -0.34
C GLU A 530 -21.05 -16.52 -0.72
N GLU A 531 -20.27 -15.46 -0.44
CA GLU A 531 -20.65 -14.08 -0.75
C GLU A 531 -20.63 -13.78 -2.26
N ALA A 532 -19.68 -14.34 -3.01
CA ALA A 532 -19.56 -14.16 -4.45
C ALA A 532 -20.60 -14.96 -5.24
N GLY A 533 -20.96 -16.16 -4.75
CA GLY A 533 -21.99 -16.99 -5.36
C GLY A 533 -21.76 -17.25 -6.86
N TYR A 534 -22.75 -16.93 -7.68
CA TYR A 534 -22.69 -17.17 -9.13
C TYR A 534 -21.66 -16.29 -9.85
N GLU A 535 -21.31 -15.12 -9.29
CA GLU A 535 -20.30 -14.23 -9.89
C GLU A 535 -18.91 -14.91 -9.92
N LEU A 536 -18.61 -15.74 -8.91
CA LEU A 536 -17.36 -16.50 -8.87
C LEU A 536 -17.29 -17.53 -10.00
N GLN A 537 -18.39 -18.24 -10.29
CA GLN A 537 -18.42 -19.20 -11.38
C GLN A 537 -18.17 -18.53 -12.74
N GLU A 538 -18.80 -17.37 -12.99
CA GLU A 538 -18.55 -16.58 -14.21
C GLU A 538 -17.08 -16.12 -14.27
N ALA A 539 -16.52 -15.70 -13.14
CA ALA A 539 -15.13 -15.29 -13.05
C ALA A 539 -14.13 -16.44 -13.25
N GLU A 540 -14.45 -17.65 -12.79
CA GLU A 540 -13.66 -18.87 -13.02
C GLU A 540 -13.66 -19.28 -14.50
N GLU A 541 -14.78 -19.11 -15.21
CA GLU A 541 -14.85 -19.32 -16.67
C GLU A 541 -13.95 -18.34 -17.44
N GLU A 542 -13.80 -17.11 -16.94
CA GLU A 542 -12.84 -16.13 -17.44
C GLU A 542 -11.39 -16.39 -16.98
N GLY A 543 -11.18 -17.37 -16.09
CA GLY A 543 -9.90 -17.71 -15.50
C GLY A 543 -9.36 -16.65 -14.54
N ARG A 544 -8.03 -16.62 -14.37
CA ARG A 544 -7.34 -15.74 -13.40
C ARG A 544 -7.71 -14.25 -13.53
N VAL A 545 -7.90 -13.78 -14.76
CA VAL A 545 -8.26 -12.37 -15.03
C VAL A 545 -9.67 -12.07 -14.54
N GLY A 546 -10.60 -13.01 -14.71
CA GLY A 546 -11.95 -12.93 -14.17
C GLY A 546 -11.94 -12.91 -12.64
N ILE A 547 -11.25 -13.87 -12.02
CA ILE A 547 -11.14 -13.97 -10.55
C ILE A 547 -10.54 -12.69 -9.96
N ARG A 548 -9.45 -12.18 -10.54
CA ARG A 548 -8.83 -10.91 -10.11
C ARG A 548 -9.80 -9.75 -10.24
N ARG A 549 -10.49 -9.63 -11.38
CA ARG A 549 -11.45 -8.54 -11.63
C ARG A 549 -12.61 -8.59 -10.64
N LEU A 550 -13.14 -9.78 -10.36
CA LEU A 550 -14.20 -9.97 -9.37
C LEU A 550 -13.73 -9.53 -7.99
N LEU A 551 -12.57 -10.03 -7.53
CA LEU A 551 -12.02 -9.70 -6.22
C LEU A 551 -11.84 -8.19 -6.01
N LEU A 552 -11.43 -7.47 -7.05
CA LEU A 552 -11.21 -6.02 -6.99
C LEU A 552 -12.45 -5.17 -7.32
N SER A 553 -13.57 -5.79 -7.67
CA SER A 553 -14.77 -5.06 -8.12
C SER A 553 -15.51 -4.33 -7.01
N ARG A 554 -15.42 -4.83 -5.77
CA ARG A 554 -16.10 -4.30 -4.59
C ARG A 554 -15.37 -4.67 -3.30
N GLU A 555 -15.74 -4.00 -2.22
CA GLU A 555 -15.36 -4.46 -0.89
C GLU A 555 -16.21 -5.68 -0.50
N TRP A 556 -15.57 -6.71 0.03
CA TRP A 556 -16.20 -7.96 0.44
C TRP A 556 -16.42 -7.97 1.95
N ALA A 557 -17.65 -8.21 2.39
CA ALA A 557 -18.00 -8.18 3.80
C ALA A 557 -17.21 -9.22 4.60
N CYS A 558 -17.01 -10.41 4.04
CA CYS A 558 -16.22 -11.48 4.65
C CYS A 558 -14.74 -11.09 4.90
N LEU A 559 -14.21 -10.09 4.18
CA LEU A 559 -12.82 -9.63 4.31
C LEU A 559 -12.64 -8.47 5.31
N GLN A 560 -13.71 -7.80 5.73
CA GLN A 560 -13.64 -6.65 6.65
C GLN A 560 -13.08 -6.97 8.05
N PRO A 561 -13.46 -8.09 8.72
CA PRO A 561 -12.94 -8.41 10.05
C PRO A 561 -11.42 -8.55 10.10
N LEU A 562 -10.80 -8.97 9.00
CA LEU A 562 -9.35 -9.09 8.89
C LEU A 562 -8.67 -7.74 8.75
N ARG A 563 -9.31 -6.76 8.13
CA ARG A 563 -8.77 -5.40 8.01
C ARG A 563 -8.59 -4.79 9.40
N ALA A 564 -9.57 -4.97 10.28
CA ALA A 564 -9.50 -4.54 11.67
C ALA A 564 -8.38 -5.24 12.46
N ARG A 565 -8.16 -6.56 12.22
CA ARG A 565 -7.08 -7.31 12.88
C ARG A 565 -5.69 -6.96 12.34
N GLN A 566 -5.54 -6.76 11.03
CA GLN A 566 -4.28 -6.35 10.41
C GLN A 566 -3.84 -4.95 10.88
N GLN A 567 -4.79 -4.06 11.17
CA GLN A 567 -4.49 -2.77 11.80
C GLN A 567 -4.04 -2.89 13.27
N ALA A 568 -4.39 -4.00 13.95
CA ALA A 568 -4.15 -4.16 15.39
C ALA A 568 -2.86 -4.92 15.73
N VAL A 569 -2.23 -5.64 14.80
CA VAL A 569 -1.00 -6.40 15.06
C VAL A 569 0.21 -5.66 14.47
N PRO A 570 1.12 -5.12 15.32
CA PRO A 570 2.35 -4.53 14.82
C PRO A 570 3.27 -5.62 14.27
N PHE A 571 3.53 -5.56 12.96
CA PHE A 571 4.53 -6.38 12.24
C PHE A 571 5.95 -6.24 12.78
#